data_AF-A0A7C7R8K3-F1
#
_entry.id   AF-A0A7C7R8K3-F1
#
_cell.length_a   1.000
_cell.length_b   1.000
_cell.length_c   1.000
_cell.angle_alpha   90.00
_cell.angle_beta   90.00
_cell.angle_gamma   90.00
#
_symmetry.space_group_name_H-M   'P 1'
#
loop_
_entity.id
_entity.type
_entity.pdbx_description
1 polymer ?
#
loop_
_entity_poly.entity_id
_entity_poly.type
_entity_poly.pdbx_seq_one_letter_code
_entity_poly.pdbx_strand_id
1 'polypeptide(L)' 'MTFQDMLLPAIEDEMRAVLTRLNGPRYAEMQAMLTYHLGWEGEGAGPKARGKRVRPLLLLLTMAAAGGRWE' A
#
# COMPACT_ATOMS: atom_id res chain seq x y z
N MET A 1 -16.63 -7.88 -9.84
CA MET A 1 -15.83 -6.94 -9.03
C MET A 1 -15.82 -7.46 -7.61
N THR A 2 -14.66 -7.83 -7.09
CA THR A 2 -14.50 -8.36 -5.72
C THR A 2 -14.21 -7.22 -4.74
N PHE A 3 -14.40 -7.43 -3.43
CA PHE A 3 -13.94 -6.47 -2.40
C PHE A 3 -12.44 -6.17 -2.51
N GLN A 4 -11.65 -7.16 -2.92
CA GLN A 4 -10.21 -6.98 -3.12
C GLN A 4 -9.91 -6.00 -4.25
N ASP A 5 -10.68 -6.01 -5.34
CA ASP A 5 -10.50 -5.08 -6.47
C ASP A 5 -10.76 -3.62 -6.07
N MET A 6 -11.60 -3.39 -5.06
CA MET A 6 -11.91 -2.08 -4.51
C MET A 6 -10.91 -1.62 -3.44
N LEU A 7 -10.58 -2.50 -2.49
CA LEU A 7 -9.76 -2.13 -1.33
C LEU A 7 -8.26 -2.09 -1.64
N LEU A 8 -7.78 -2.91 -2.57
CA LEU A 8 -6.35 -3.00 -2.87
C LEU A 8 -5.79 -1.68 -3.45
N PRO A 9 -6.47 -0.98 -4.40
CA PRO A 9 -6.05 0.35 -4.82
C PRO A 9 -6.01 1.36 -3.66
N ALA A 10 -7.07 1.43 -2.84
CA ALA A 10 -7.14 2.37 -1.71
C ALA A 10 -6.01 2.15 -0.69
N ILE A 11 -5.68 0.89 -0.40
CA ILE A 11 -4.54 0.53 0.47
C ILE A 11 -3.22 1.01 -0.15
N GLU A 12 -3.00 0.78 -1.44
CA GLU A 12 -1.78 1.21 -2.12
C GLU A 12 -1.64 2.73 -2.15
N ASP A 13 -2.75 3.44 -2.37
CA ASP A 13 -2.78 4.90 -2.39
C ASP A 13 -2.44 5.50 -1.02
N GLU A 14 -3.03 4.97 0.07
CA GLU A 14 -2.70 5.41 1.42
C GLU A 14 -1.24 5.11 1.78
N MET A 15 -0.74 3.92 1.42
CA MET A 15 0.67 3.58 1.64
C MET A 15 1.61 4.54 0.91
N ARG A 16 1.29 4.92 -0.34
CA ARG A 16 2.06 5.90 -1.11
C ARG A 16 1.98 7.28 -0.45
N ALA A 17 0.79 7.70 -0.03
CA ALA A 17 0.57 8.98 0.65
C ALA A 17 1.33 9.10 1.97
N VAL A 18 1.53 8.00 2.71
CA VAL A 18 2.38 8.00 3.91
C VAL A 18 3.85 8.16 3.55
N LEU A 19 4.34 7.46 2.51
CA LEU A 19 5.74 7.56 2.10
C LEU A 19 6.09 8.90 1.45
N THR A 20 5.15 9.55 0.76
CA THR A 20 5.39 10.89 0.19
C THR A 20 5.59 11.97 1.26
N ARG A 21 5.17 11.72 2.52
CA ARG A 21 5.45 12.59 3.68
C ARG A 21 6.89 12.48 4.18
N LEU A 22 7.64 11.47 3.72
CA LEU A 22 9.09 11.33 3.98
C LEU A 22 9.90 12.05 2.90
N ASN A 23 9.42 13.23 2.49
CA ASN A 23 9.97 14.03 1.44
C ASN A 23 11.22 14.81 1.90
N GLY A 24 12.19 14.92 0.98
CA GLY A 24 13.42 15.69 1.16
C GLY A 24 14.69 14.86 1.01
N PRO A 25 15.83 15.51 0.70
CA PRO A 25 17.09 14.84 0.38
C PRO A 25 17.62 13.97 1.54
N ARG A 26 17.29 14.33 2.78
CA ARG A 26 17.69 13.59 3.99
C ARG A 26 17.17 12.15 4.00
N TYR A 27 16.00 11.88 3.42
CA TYR A 27 15.34 10.57 3.48
C TYR A 27 15.32 9.84 2.13
N ALA A 28 15.98 10.39 1.10
CA ALA A 28 15.92 9.87 -0.26
C ALA A 28 16.31 8.39 -0.36
N GLU A 29 17.40 7.99 0.30
CA GLU A 29 17.85 6.59 0.29
C GLU A 29 16.90 5.65 1.03
N MET A 30 16.33 6.11 2.15
CA MET A 30 15.34 5.34 2.90
C MET A 30 14.05 5.18 2.10
N GLN A 31 13.61 6.24 1.42
CA GLN A 31 12.47 6.20 0.53
C GLN A 31 12.72 5.19 -0.60
N ALA A 32 13.87 5.25 -1.27
CA ALA A 32 14.24 4.29 -2.33
C ALA A 32 14.30 2.83 -1.83
N MET A 33 14.84 2.61 -0.64
CA MET A 33 14.83 1.29 0.00
C MET A 33 13.40 0.79 0.24
N LEU A 34 12.52 1.65 0.76
CA LEU A 34 11.13 1.28 1.05
C LEU A 34 10.33 1.02 -0.23
N THR A 35 10.44 1.88 -1.24
CA THR A 35 9.75 1.71 -2.54
C THR A 35 10.20 0.44 -3.26
N TYR A 36 11.50 0.09 -3.17
CA TYR A 36 12.02 -1.19 -3.68
C TYR A 36 11.40 -2.39 -2.95
N HIS A 37 11.44 -2.40 -1.61
CA HIS A 37 10.87 -3.52 -0.82
C HIS A 37 9.35 -3.66 -0.97
N LEU A 38 8.67 -2.55 -1.25
CA LEU A 38 7.24 -2.54 -1.55
C LEU A 38 6.93 -2.98 -2.99
N GLY A 39 7.94 -3.27 -3.81
CA GLY A 39 7.80 -3.71 -5.20
C GLY A 39 7.32 -2.61 -6.14
N TRP A 40 7.51 -1.34 -5.76
CA TRP A 40 7.11 -0.17 -6.55
C TRP A 40 8.18 0.30 -7.51
N GLU A 41 9.46 0.04 -7.20
CA GLU A 41 10.62 0.44 -7.98
C GLU A 41 11.64 -0.71 -8.08
N GLY A 42 12.56 -0.61 -9.05
CA GLY A 42 13.57 -1.63 -9.32
C GLY A 42 13.18 -2.64 -10.41
N GLU A 43 14.11 -3.52 -10.73
CA GLU A 43 13.91 -4.58 -11.72
C GLU A 43 12.84 -5.57 -11.23
N GLY A 44 11.84 -5.84 -12.08
CA GLY A 44 10.71 -6.71 -11.73
C GLY A 44 9.60 -6.05 -10.89
N ALA A 45 9.68 -4.73 -10.65
CA ALA A 45 8.61 -3.99 -9.99
C ALA A 45 7.27 -4.10 -10.74
N GLY A 46 6.18 -3.95 -9.99
CA GLY A 46 4.83 -3.97 -10.54
C GLY A 46 3.85 -4.84 -9.75
N PRO A 47 2.65 -5.13 -10.31
CA PRO A 47 1.56 -5.77 -9.59
C PRO A 47 1.89 -7.14 -8.99
N LYS A 48 2.87 -7.86 -9.55
CA LYS A 48 3.34 -9.15 -9.03
C LYS A 48 4.33 -9.00 -7.87
N ALA A 49 5.07 -7.90 -7.82
CA ALA A 49 6.08 -7.62 -6.80
C ALA A 49 5.50 -6.91 -5.55
N ARG A 50 4.36 -6.19 -5.68
CA ARG A 50 3.76 -5.44 -4.56
C ARG A 50 3.21 -6.29 -3.40
N GLY A 51 3.27 -7.61 -3.49
CA GLY A 51 2.67 -8.51 -2.51
C GLY A 51 1.13 -8.47 -2.49
N LYS A 52 0.52 -9.35 -1.70
CA LYS A 52 -0.95 -9.56 -1.70
C LYS A 52 -1.73 -8.59 -0.81
N ARG A 53 -1.05 -7.83 0.06
CA ARG A 53 -1.65 -6.92 1.07
C ARG A 53 -2.76 -7.57 1.93
N VAL A 54 -2.63 -8.86 2.24
CA VAL A 54 -3.64 -9.62 3.01
C VAL A 54 -3.93 -9.00 4.38
N ARG A 55 -2.89 -8.54 5.09
CA ARG A 55 -3.02 -7.95 6.43
C ARG A 55 -3.94 -6.71 6.45
N PRO A 56 -3.69 -5.65 5.66
CA PRO A 56 -4.61 -4.51 5.60
C PRO A 56 -5.96 -4.85 4.97
N LEU A 57 -6.03 -5.79 4.02
CA LEU A 57 -7.33 -6.25 3.49
C LEU A 57 -8.21 -6.85 4.59
N LEU A 58 -7.66 -7.74 5.42
CA LEU A 58 -8.40 -8.34 6.53
C LEU A 58 -8.86 -7.29 7.55
N LEU A 59 -8.01 -6.31 7.85
CA LEU A 59 -8.38 -5.20 8.73
C LEU A 59 -9.63 -4.45 8.21
N LEU A 60 -9.62 -4.03 6.94
CA LEU A 60 -10.74 -3.27 6.36
C LEU A 60 -12.01 -4.11 6.28
N LEU A 61 -11.91 -5.40 5.96
CA LEU A 61 -13.04 -6.32 5.96
C LEU A 61 -13.64 -6.50 7.36
N THR A 62 -12.79 -6.65 8.39
CA THR A 62 -13.25 -6.75 9.78
C THR A 62 -13.93 -5.45 10.24
N MET A 63 -13.36 -4.29 9.90
CA MET A 63 -13.96 -3.00 10.21
C MET A 63 -15.33 -2.83 9.54
N ALA A 64 -15.43 -3.16 8.26
CA ALA A 64 -16.69 -3.11 7.52
C ALA A 64 -17.75 -4.06 8.12
N ALA A 65 -17.36 -5.28 8.51
CA ALA A 65 -18.25 -6.24 9.17
C ALA A 65 -18.76 -5.74 10.54
N ALA A 66 -17.97 -4.93 11.24
CA ALA A 66 -18.37 -4.28 12.49
C ALA A 66 -19.19 -2.98 12.28
N GLY A 67 -19.51 -2.61 11.03
CA GLY A 67 -20.27 -1.40 10.69
C GLY A 67 -19.43 -0.13 10.53
N GLY A 68 -18.10 -0.26 10.53
CA GLY A 68 -17.18 0.84 10.23
C GLY A 68 -17.16 1.22 8.74
N ARG A 69 -16.76 2.45 8.45
CA ARG A 69 -16.54 2.98 7.10
C ARG A 69 -15.09 3.42 6.97
N TRP A 70 -14.45 3.11 5.85
CA TRP A 70 -13.02 3.34 5.63
C TRP A 70 -12.76 4.40 4.55
N GLU A 71 -13.74 4.66 3.68
CA GLU A 71 -13.78 5.77 2.73
C GLU A 71 -13.87 7.13 3.42
#